data_AF-A0A3B0SMW8-F1
#
_entry.id   AF-A0A3B0SMW8-F1
#
_cell.length_a   1.000
_cell.length_b   1.000
_cell.length_c   1.000
_cell.angle_alpha   90.00
_cell.angle_beta   90.00
_cell.angle_gamma   90.00
#
_symmetry.space_group_name_H-M   'P 1'
#
loop_
_entity.id
_entity.type
_entity.pdbx_description
1 polymer ?
#
loop_
_entity_poly.entity_id
_entity_poly.type
_entity_poly.pdbx_seq_one_letter_code
_entity_poly.pdbx_strand_id
1 'polypeptide(L)'
;MKLADFVSKVPIRQVLRLDQGKLVVFETGKLREQNPKNTFYEANVSLFDEKDELIWTVNGMDQCPHWNKQGPDCFESAFLPEDCLYLISFWSLRFNLDVETGFATYHSFMK
;
A
#
# COMPACT_ATOMS: atom_id res chain seq x y z
N MET A 1 -8.94 20.82 0.98
CA MET A 1 -9.61 19.67 1.66
C MET A 1 -8.90 19.44 2.98
N LYS A 2 -9.60 19.20 4.10
CA LYS A 2 -8.94 18.93 5.39
C LYS A 2 -8.52 17.46 5.46
N LEU A 3 -7.40 17.15 6.12
CA LEU A 3 -6.87 15.79 6.28
C LEU A 3 -7.91 14.81 6.87
N ALA A 4 -8.74 15.29 7.81
CA ALA A 4 -9.83 14.50 8.40
C ALA A 4 -10.93 14.10 7.39
N ASP A 5 -11.18 14.95 6.39
CA ASP A 5 -12.15 14.67 5.31
C ASP A 5 -11.57 13.73 4.24
N PHE A 6 -10.24 13.61 4.18
CA PHE A 6 -9.54 12.66 3.32
C PHE A 6 -9.54 11.27 3.95
N VAL A 7 -9.17 11.17 5.24
CA VAL A 7 -9.12 9.92 6.00
C VAL A 7 -10.48 9.21 6.08
N SER A 8 -11.60 9.95 6.13
CA SER A 8 -12.94 9.36 6.12
C SER A 8 -13.39 8.81 4.76
N LYS A 9 -12.67 9.16 3.68
CA LYS A 9 -12.93 8.72 2.31
C LYS A 9 -11.96 7.65 1.81
N VAL A 10 -10.88 7.40 2.55
CA VAL A 10 -9.98 6.27 2.27
C VAL A 10 -10.78 4.98 2.45
N PRO A 11 -11.00 4.19 1.40
CA PRO A 11 -11.63 2.90 1.58
C PRO A 11 -10.71 2.05 2.47
N ILE A 12 -11.29 1.47 3.53
CA ILE A 12 -10.59 0.57 4.47
C ILE A 12 -9.88 -0.56 3.70
N ARG A 13 -10.40 -0.89 2.51
CA ARG A 13 -9.85 -1.85 1.56
C ARG A 13 -10.01 -1.35 0.12
N GLN A 14 -8.92 -1.36 -0.64
CA GLN A 14 -8.90 -1.10 -2.07
C GLN A 14 -8.43 -2.35 -2.80
N VAL A 15 -9.06 -2.65 -3.93
CA VAL A 15 -8.73 -3.81 -4.76
C VAL A 15 -8.41 -3.32 -6.16
N LEU A 16 -7.21 -3.65 -6.65
CA LEU A 16 -6.72 -3.29 -7.96
C LEU A 16 -6.46 -4.58 -8.75
N ARG A 17 -7.14 -4.75 -9.88
CA ARG A 17 -6.86 -5.83 -10.83
C ARG A 17 -5.77 -5.37 -11.80
N LEU A 18 -4.77 -6.21 -12.01
CA LEU A 18 -3.68 -5.96 -12.95
C LEU A 18 -3.92 -6.73 -14.26
N ASP A 19 -3.39 -6.23 -15.37
CA ASP A 19 -3.63 -6.77 -16.72
C ASP A 19 -3.19 -8.25 -16.89
N GLN A 20 -2.32 -8.74 -16.01
CA GLN A 20 -1.80 -10.11 -16.00
C GLN A 20 -2.64 -11.07 -15.15
N GLY A 21 -3.88 -10.70 -14.80
CA GLY A 21 -4.78 -11.52 -13.98
C GLY A 21 -4.47 -11.49 -12.48
N LYS A 22 -3.39 -10.84 -12.04
CA LYS A 22 -3.07 -10.68 -10.61
C LYS A 22 -3.98 -9.66 -9.93
N LEU A 23 -4.19 -9.86 -8.64
CA LEU A 23 -4.98 -8.97 -7.79
C LEU A 23 -4.09 -8.35 -6.72
N VAL A 24 -4.14 -7.04 -6.57
CA VAL A 24 -3.51 -6.33 -5.46
C VAL A 24 -4.60 -5.86 -4.53
N VAL A 25 -4.50 -6.26 -3.27
CA VAL A 25 -5.39 -5.80 -2.22
C VAL A 25 -4.60 -4.91 -1.28
N PHE A 26 -5.06 -3.69 -1.13
CA PHE A 26 -4.54 -2.74 -0.18
C PHE A 26 -5.53 -2.59 0.97
N GLU A 27 -5.10 -2.82 2.20
CA GLU A 27 -5.94 -2.72 3.39
C GLU A 27 -5.32 -1.77 4.40
N THR A 28 -6.08 -0.74 4.79
CA THR A 28 -5.71 0.19 5.86
C THR A 28 -6.52 -0.11 7.11
N GLY A 29 -5.86 -0.63 8.12
CA GLY A 29 -6.42 -0.80 9.46
C GLY A 29 -6.04 0.37 10.36
N LYS A 30 -6.98 0.85 11.19
CA LYS A 30 -6.62 1.70 12.33
C LYS A 30 -6.06 0.81 13.44
N LEU A 31 -4.78 0.93 13.75
CA LEU A 31 -4.33 0.56 15.08
C LEU A 31 -4.71 1.68 16.03
N ARG A 32 -5.72 1.45 16.88
CA ARG A 32 -5.91 2.29 18.06
C ARG A 32 -4.80 1.91 19.03
N GLU A 33 -3.74 2.71 19.08
CA GLU A 33 -2.97 2.77 20.31
C GLU A 33 -3.87 3.23 21.45
N GLN A 34 -3.50 2.82 22.66
CA GLN A 34 -4.14 3.28 23.91
C GLN A 34 -4.07 4.82 24.05
N ASN A 35 -3.25 5.52 23.26
CA ASN A 35 -3.18 6.96 23.20
C ASN A 35 -3.98 7.55 22.02
N PRO A 36 -5.13 8.22 22.26
CA PRO A 36 -6.00 8.74 21.21
C PRO A 36 -5.41 9.88 20.36
N LYS A 37 -4.22 10.41 20.71
CA LYS A 37 -3.51 11.41 19.91
C LYS A 37 -2.61 10.82 18.81
N ASN A 38 -2.27 9.53 18.91
CA ASN A 38 -1.44 8.83 17.93
C ASN A 38 -2.29 7.75 17.26
N THR A 39 -2.88 8.07 16.11
CA THR A 39 -3.48 7.03 15.26
C THR A 39 -2.42 6.57 14.26
N PHE A 40 -1.93 5.35 14.44
CA PHE A 40 -1.14 4.68 13.41
C PHE A 40 -2.08 3.90 12.49
N TYR A 41 -1.83 3.99 11.20
CA TYR A 41 -2.52 3.21 10.20
C TYR A 41 -1.56 2.12 9.75
N GLU A 42 -1.90 0.86 10.02
CA GLU A 42 -1.22 -0.25 9.36
C GLU A 42 -1.80 -0.38 7.97
N ALA A 43 -0.91 -0.32 7.00
CA ALA A 43 -1.25 -0.41 5.60
C ALA A 43 -0.61 -1.69 5.06
N ASN A 44 -1.44 -2.68 4.81
CA ASN A 44 -1.03 -3.96 4.27
C ASN A 44 -1.25 -3.97 2.76
N VAL A 45 -0.30 -4.56 2.04
CA VAL A 45 -0.49 -4.92 0.64
C VAL A 45 -0.41 -6.43 0.53
N SER A 46 -1.40 -7.01 -0.12
CA SER A 46 -1.44 -8.42 -0.47
C SER A 46 -1.47 -8.58 -1.98
N LEU A 47 -0.73 -9.56 -2.48
CA LEU A 47 -0.77 -9.97 -3.87
C LEU A 47 -1.43 -11.35 -3.97
N PHE A 48 -2.41 -11.47 -4.86
CA PHE A 48 -3.03 -12.74 -5.21
C PHE A 48 -2.77 -13.06 -6.68
N ASP A 49 -2.68 -14.34 -6.98
CA ASP A 49 -2.55 -14.84 -8.34
C ASP A 49 -3.89 -14.84 -9.10
N GLU A 50 -3.87 -15.41 -10.30
CA GLU A 50 -5.02 -15.54 -11.20
C GLU A 50 -6.13 -16.49 -10.71
N LYS A 51 -5.85 -17.28 -9.67
CA LYS A 51 -6.81 -18.20 -9.03
C LYS A 51 -7.36 -17.65 -7.72
N ASP A 52 -7.10 -16.37 -7.44
CA ASP A 52 -7.40 -15.70 -6.17
C ASP A 52 -6.66 -16.37 -4.98
N GLU A 53 -5.53 -17.05 -5.21
CA GLU A 53 -4.68 -17.59 -4.14
C GLU A 53 -3.71 -16.52 -3.63
N LEU A 54 -3.59 -16.39 -2.31
CA LEU A 54 -2.69 -15.44 -1.67
C LEU A 54 -1.22 -15.85 -1.90
N ILE A 55 -0.43 -14.99 -2.53
CA ILE A 55 1.01 -15.18 -2.67
C ILE A 55 1.72 -14.67 -1.40
N TRP A 56 1.50 -13.40 -1.04
CA TRP A 56 2.08 -12.80 0.15
C TRP A 56 1.25 -11.61 0.65
N THR A 57 1.50 -11.23 1.91
CA THR A 57 1.05 -9.99 2.52
C THR A 57 2.25 -9.31 3.17
N VAL A 58 2.43 -8.01 2.91
CA VAL A 58 3.46 -7.20 3.56
C VAL A 58 2.84 -6.03 4.30
N ASN A 59 3.34 -5.80 5.52
CA ASN A 59 3.12 -4.56 6.23
C ASN A 59 4.15 -3.54 5.73
N GLY A 60 3.63 -2.48 5.12
CA GLY A 60 4.46 -1.43 4.53
C GLY A 60 5.41 -0.75 5.51
N MET A 61 4.98 -0.58 6.77
CA MET A 61 5.77 0.09 7.82
C MET A 61 6.97 -0.73 8.28
N ASP A 62 6.84 -2.06 8.27
CA ASP A 62 7.90 -2.98 8.72
C ASP A 62 9.03 -3.08 7.69
N GLN A 63 8.67 -3.05 6.40
CA GLN A 63 9.60 -3.22 5.28
C GLN A 63 10.15 -1.90 4.74
N CYS A 64 9.36 -0.83 4.80
CA CYS A 64 9.73 0.45 4.21
C CYS A 64 9.43 1.61 5.17
N PRO A 65 10.47 2.24 5.76
CA PRO A 65 10.27 3.33 6.71
C PRO A 65 9.72 4.60 6.06
N HIS A 66 9.57 4.67 4.74
CA HIS A 66 8.93 5.78 4.03
C HIS A 66 7.44 5.59 3.78
N TRP A 67 6.95 4.37 3.99
CA TRP A 67 5.54 4.03 3.91
C TRP A 67 4.76 4.79 5.01
N ASN A 68 3.60 5.35 4.68
CA ASN A 68 2.72 6.15 5.53
C ASN A 68 3.34 7.36 6.26
N LYS A 69 4.58 7.77 5.94
CA LYS A 69 5.23 8.88 6.66
C LYS A 69 4.60 10.26 6.39
N GLN A 70 3.91 10.43 5.26
CA GLN A 70 3.32 11.71 4.86
C GLN A 70 1.79 11.77 5.06
N GLY A 71 1.19 10.74 5.64
CA GLY A 71 -0.25 10.61 5.85
C GLY A 71 -0.69 9.14 5.69
N PRO A 72 -1.99 8.83 5.78
CA PRO A 72 -2.48 7.52 5.37
C PRO A 72 -2.18 7.37 3.88
N ASP A 73 -1.15 6.61 3.53
CA ASP A 73 -0.91 6.30 2.12
C ASP A 73 -2.09 5.47 1.68
N CYS A 74 -2.71 5.90 0.59
CA CYS A 74 -3.56 5.04 -0.22
C CYS A 74 -2.88 4.98 -1.57
N PHE A 75 -2.98 3.85 -2.25
CA PHE A 75 -2.36 3.70 -3.56
C PHE A 75 -3.33 4.19 -4.63
N GLU A 76 -2.93 5.19 -5.40
CA GLU A 76 -3.73 5.68 -6.52
C GLU A 76 -3.68 4.70 -7.70
N SER A 77 -2.60 3.95 -7.83
CA SER A 77 -2.40 2.99 -8.91
C SER A 77 -1.39 1.90 -8.55
N ALA A 78 -1.49 0.77 -9.27
CA ALA A 78 -0.58 -0.35 -9.19
C ALA A 78 -0.30 -0.87 -10.62
N PHE A 79 0.95 -1.24 -10.90
CA PHE A 79 1.38 -1.77 -12.20
C PHE A 79 2.37 -2.92 -11.99
N LEU A 80 2.42 -3.84 -12.94
CA LEU A 80 3.26 -5.03 -12.83
C LEU A 80 4.18 -5.19 -14.05
N PRO A 81 5.22 -4.36 -14.20
CA PRO A 81 6.25 -4.62 -15.18
C PRO A 81 7.10 -5.81 -14.74
N GLU A 82 7.14 -6.86 -15.58
CA GLU A 82 7.97 -8.05 -15.35
C GLU A 82 7.74 -8.64 -13.93
N ASP A 83 8.80 -8.80 -13.15
CA ASP A 83 8.79 -9.40 -11.82
C ASP A 83 8.70 -8.38 -10.67
N CYS A 84 8.25 -7.15 -10.95
CA CYS A 84 8.13 -6.11 -9.94
C CYS A 84 6.76 -5.45 -9.94
N LEU A 85 6.12 -5.42 -8.77
CA LEU A 85 4.91 -4.66 -8.51
C LEU A 85 5.26 -3.22 -8.15
N TYR A 86 4.86 -2.27 -8.98
CA TYR A 86 4.95 -0.85 -8.70
C TYR A 86 3.65 -0.36 -8.07
N LEU A 87 3.75 0.25 -6.90
CA LEU A 87 2.66 0.94 -6.22
C LEU A 87 2.94 2.44 -6.21
N ILE A 88 1.99 3.24 -6.66
CA ILE A 88 2.07 4.70 -6.61
C ILE A 88 1.10 5.20 -5.55
N SER A 89 1.61 5.91 -4.55
CA SER A 89 0.76 6.52 -3.52
C SER A 89 0.17 7.84 -4.02
N PHE A 90 -0.89 8.32 -3.37
CA PHE A 90 -1.46 9.66 -3.63
C PHE A 90 -0.46 10.83 -3.52
N TRP A 91 0.67 10.61 -2.87
CA TRP A 91 1.75 11.60 -2.75
C TRP A 91 2.80 11.46 -3.86
N SER A 92 2.47 10.71 -4.92
CA SER A 92 3.36 10.40 -6.04
C SER A 92 4.66 9.71 -5.61
N LEU A 93 4.62 8.97 -4.49
CA LEU A 93 5.73 8.11 -4.07
C LEU A 93 5.60 6.77 -4.78
N ARG A 94 6.73 6.23 -5.24
CA ARG A 94 6.77 4.91 -5.87
C ARG A 94 7.42 3.89 -4.96
N PHE A 95 6.70 2.81 -4.70
CA PHE A 95 7.18 1.64 -4.00
C PHE A 95 7.28 0.48 -4.99
N ASN A 96 8.41 -0.21 -4.96
CA ASN A 96 8.71 -1.33 -5.84
C ASN A 96 8.73 -2.59 -4.98
N LEU A 97 7.80 -3.50 -5.20
CA LEU A 97 7.67 -4.75 -4.46
C LEU A 97 8.09 -5.90 -5.37
N ASP A 98 8.94 -6.78 -4.87
CA ASP A 98 9.25 -8.03 -5.53
C ASP A 98 8.00 -8.92 -5.60
N VAL A 99 7.73 -9.51 -6.76
CA VAL A 99 6.49 -10.26 -7.01
C VAL A 99 6.43 -11.58 -6.27
N GLU A 100 7.56 -12.24 -6.03
CA GLU A 100 7.61 -13.55 -5.38
C GLU A 100 7.59 -13.41 -3.85
N THR A 101 8.26 -12.39 -3.33
CA THR A 101 8.56 -12.25 -1.90
C THR A 101 7.83 -11.10 -1.21
N GLY A 102 7.31 -10.14 -1.99
CA GLY A 102 6.73 -8.90 -1.47
C GLY A 102 7.76 -7.91 -0.93
N PHE A 103 9.06 -8.21 -1.03
CA PHE A 103 10.11 -7.34 -0.51
C PHE A 103 10.02 -5.94 -1.13
N ALA A 104 9.86 -4.92 -0.29
CA ALA A 104 9.57 -3.56 -0.72
C ALA A 104 10.83 -2.69 -0.73
N THR A 105 11.09 -2.04 -1.86
CA THR A 105 12.09 -0.98 -2.01
C THR A 105 11.40 0.35 -2.33
N TYR A 106 12.05 1.45 -1.95
CA TYR A 106 11.50 2.80 -2.08
C TYR A 106 12.36 3.66 -3.00
N HIS A 107 11.71 4.38 -3.91
CA HIS A 107 12.34 5.40 -4.74
C HIS A 107 11.61 6.74 -4.58
N SER A 108 12.31 7.75 -4.02
CA SER A 108 11.82 9.13 -4.04
C SER A 108 12.18 9.80 -5.36
N PHE A 109 11.19 10.32 -6.08
CA PHE A 109 11.42 11.23 -7.19
C PHE A 109 11.47 12.71 -6.77
N MET A 110 11.18 13.00 -5.49
CA MET A 110 11.32 14.34 -4.93
C MET A 110 12.76 14.54 -4.41
N LYS A 111 13.43 15.56 -4.94
CA LYS A 111 14.67 16.14 -4.40
C LYS A 111 14.35 17.14 -3.29
#